data_AF-A0AAW6KQB7-F1
#
_entry.id   AF-A0AAW6KQB7-F1
#
_cell.length_a   1.000
_cell.length_b   1.000
_cell.length_c   1.000
_cell.angle_alpha   90.00
_cell.angle_beta   90.00
_cell.angle_gamma   90.00
#
_symmetry.space_group_name_H-M   'P 1'
#
loop_
_entity.id
_entity.type
_entity.pdbx_description
1 polymer ?
#
loop_
_entity_poly.entity_id
_entity_poly.type
_entity_poly.pdbx_seq_one_letter_code
_entity_poly.pdbx_strand_id
1 'polypeptide(L)'
;SIMHVNNETGVIQPVEDIGKIVKENTRAYFHVDHVQGINKVPLDISGADIDLCTISGHKFHGLKGTGALILNQRISLFPLISGG
;
A
#
# COMPACT_ATOMS: atom_id res chain seq x y z
N SER A 1 -2.32 -9.22 -1.41
CA SER A 1 -1.37 -8.25 -0.82
C SER A 1 -0.04 -8.39 -1.53
N ILE A 2 0.59 -7.29 -1.97
CA ILE A 2 1.87 -7.28 -2.68
C ILE A 2 2.77 -6.16 -2.14
N MET A 3 4.09 -6.39 -2.04
CA MET A 3 5.06 -5.31 -1.77
C MET A 3 5.38 -4.58 -3.08
N HIS A 4 5.29 -3.25 -3.10
CA HIS A 4 5.64 -2.45 -4.28
C HIS A 4 7.14 -2.56 -4.58
N VAL A 5 8.00 -2.46 -3.56
CA VAL A 5 9.44 -2.63 -3.70
C VAL A 5 9.93 -3.63 -2.67
N ASN A 6 10.59 -4.69 -3.12
CA ASN A 6 11.17 -5.69 -2.24
C ASN A 6 12.28 -5.05 -1.38
N ASN A 7 12.25 -5.30 -0.08
CA ASN A 7 13.15 -4.72 0.91
C ASN A 7 14.57 -5.30 0.90
N GLU A 8 14.80 -6.45 0.27
CA GLU A 8 16.09 -7.12 0.19
C GLU A 8 16.73 -6.95 -1.18
N THR A 9 15.98 -7.20 -2.25
CA THR A 9 16.48 -7.20 -3.63
C THR A 9 16.27 -5.87 -4.35
N GLY A 10 15.39 -5.01 -3.83
CA GLY A 10 15.00 -3.75 -4.50
C GLY A 10 14.13 -3.93 -5.74
N VAL A 11 13.69 -5.16 -6.05
CA VAL A 11 12.83 -5.43 -7.21
C VAL A 11 11.50 -4.68 -7.06
N ILE A 12 11.13 -3.95 -8.11
CA ILE A 12 9.88 -3.20 -8.22
C ILE A 12 8.82 -4.11 -8.83
N GLN A 13 7.68 -4.24 -8.17
CA GLN A 13 6.54 -5.02 -8.68
C GLN A 13 5.59 -4.15 -9.52
N PRO A 14 5.00 -4.69 -10.60
CA PRO A 14 4.07 -3.97 -11.46
C PRO A 14 2.68 -3.85 -10.80
N VAL A 15 2.58 -3.00 -9.77
CA VAL A 15 1.39 -2.89 -8.91
C VAL A 15 0.13 -2.50 -9.68
N GLU A 16 0.22 -1.59 -10.65
CA GLU A 16 -0.92 -1.13 -11.45
C GLU A 16 -1.55 -2.27 -12.27
N ASP A 17 -0.73 -3.09 -12.91
CA ASP A 17 -1.22 -4.23 -13.69
C ASP A 17 -1.82 -5.30 -12.78
N ILE A 18 -1.20 -5.56 -11.63
CA ILE A 18 -1.73 -6.48 -10.64
C ILE A 18 -3.08 -5.98 -10.11
N GLY A 19 -3.21 -4.67 -9.83
CA GLY A 19 -4.45 -4.06 -9.36
C GLY A 19 -5.60 -4.27 -10.34
N LYS A 20 -5.36 -4.02 -11.63
CA LYS A 20 -6.33 -4.29 -12.71
C LYS A 20 -6.74 -5.76 -12.75
N ILE A 21 -5.76 -6.66 -12.74
CA ILE A 21 -6.02 -8.11 -12.78
C ILE A 21 -6.88 -8.54 -11.58
N VAL A 22 -6.53 -8.10 -10.36
CA VAL A 22 -7.28 -8.46 -9.14
C VAL A 22 -8.73 -7.96 -9.24
N LYS A 23 -8.92 -6.73 -9.71
CA LYS A 23 -10.24 -6.11 -9.79
C LYS A 23 -11.13 -6.69 -10.88
N GLU A 24 -10.55 -7.06 -12.03
CA GLU A 24 -11.28 -7.66 -13.15
C GLU A 24 -11.68 -9.11 -12.86
N ASN A 25 -10.82 -9.87 -12.16
CA ASN A 25 -10.99 -11.31 -12.04
C ASN A 25 -11.54 -11.75 -10.67
N THR A 26 -11.56 -10.86 -9.68
CA THR A 26 -11.91 -11.23 -8.31
C THR A 26 -12.70 -10.12 -7.61
N ARG A 27 -13.23 -10.45 -6.43
CA ARG A 27 -13.82 -9.48 -5.49
C ARG A 27 -12.89 -9.25 -4.29
N ALA A 28 -11.61 -9.63 -4.42
CA ALA A 28 -10.64 -9.52 -3.34
C ALA A 28 -10.18 -8.08 -3.18
N TYR A 29 -9.91 -7.67 -1.94
CA TYR A 29 -9.28 -6.39 -1.69
C TYR A 29 -7.79 -6.43 -2.04
N PHE A 30 -7.33 -5.37 -2.72
CA PHE A 30 -5.94 -5.23 -3.10
C PHE A 30 -5.18 -4.31 -2.14
N HIS A 31 -4.34 -4.93 -1.31
CA HIS A 31 -3.41 -4.22 -0.43
C HIS A 31 -2.00 -4.17 -1.05
N VAL A 32 -1.36 -3.00 -0.92
CA VAL A 32 0.02 -2.76 -1.34
C VAL A 32 0.86 -2.25 -0.17
N ASP A 33 1.98 -2.92 0.08
CA ASP A 33 3.03 -2.40 0.97
C ASP A 33 3.97 -1.49 0.17
N HIS A 34 3.92 -0.19 0.44
CA HIS A 34 4.73 0.83 -0.23
C HIS A 34 5.84 1.39 0.67
N VAL A 35 6.18 0.71 1.78
CA VAL A 35 7.15 1.19 2.79
C VAL A 35 8.53 1.46 2.18
N GLN A 36 8.98 0.64 1.24
CA GLN A 36 10.29 0.83 0.60
C GLN A 36 10.26 1.72 -0.64
N GLY A 37 9.10 1.85 -1.28
CA GLY A 37 8.94 2.64 -2.50
C GLY A 37 8.58 4.10 -2.25
N ILE A 38 7.99 4.44 -1.10
CA ILE A 38 7.56 5.80 -0.78
C ILE A 38 8.72 6.79 -0.95
N ASN A 39 8.50 7.84 -1.75
CA ASN A 39 9.49 8.86 -2.11
C ASN A 39 10.74 8.33 -2.85
N LYS A 40 10.68 7.12 -3.43
CA LYS A 40 11.77 6.52 -4.24
C LYS A 40 11.28 6.05 -5.60
N VAL A 41 10.11 5.41 -5.65
CA VAL A 41 9.47 4.90 -6.86
C VAL A 41 8.06 5.48 -6.92
N PRO A 42 7.71 6.23 -7.99
CA PRO A 42 6.37 6.76 -8.16
C PRO A 42 5.30 5.66 -8.11
N LEU A 43 4.19 5.93 -7.45
CA LEU A 43 3.00 5.07 -7.44
C LEU A 43 1.78 5.97 -7.38
N ASP A 44 0.90 5.89 -8.38
CA ASP A 44 -0.41 6.53 -8.30
C ASP A 44 -1.35 5.66 -7.46
N ILE A 45 -1.39 5.94 -6.16
CA ILE A 45 -2.24 5.18 -5.22
C ILE A 45 -3.73 5.31 -5.58
N SER A 46 -4.15 6.44 -6.15
CA SER A 46 -5.55 6.68 -6.51
C SER A 46 -5.94 5.96 -7.81
N GLY A 47 -5.01 5.89 -8.78
CA GLY A 47 -5.22 5.30 -10.10
C GLY A 47 -4.91 3.80 -10.22
N ALA A 48 -4.13 3.22 -9.31
CA ALA A 48 -3.62 1.85 -9.42
C ALA A 48 -4.57 0.74 -8.91
N ASP A 49 -5.87 1.02 -8.76
CA ASP A 49 -6.87 0.08 -8.21
C ASP A 49 -6.49 -0.51 -6.84
N ILE A 50 -5.80 0.29 -6.02
CA ILE A 50 -5.39 -0.08 -4.66
C ILE A 50 -6.53 0.22 -3.68
N ASP A 51 -6.88 -0.77 -2.87
CA ASP A 51 -7.88 -0.60 -1.80
C ASP A 51 -7.23 -0.15 -0.49
N LEU A 52 -6.02 -0.64 -0.21
CA LEU A 52 -5.26 -0.34 0.99
C LEU A 52 -3.77 -0.15 0.67
N CYS A 53 -3.12 0.88 1.21
CA CYS A 53 -1.69 1.12 1.02
C CYS A 53 -0.98 1.42 2.35
N THR A 54 0.10 0.69 2.63
CA THR A 54 0.90 0.89 3.85
C THR A 54 2.15 1.73 3.57
N ILE A 55 2.41 2.73 4.41
CA ILE A 55 3.65 3.53 4.42
C ILE A 55 4.23 3.67 5.84
N SER A 56 5.55 3.88 5.95
CA SER A 56 6.22 4.09 7.23
C SER A 56 7.09 5.34 7.26
N GLY A 57 6.88 6.21 8.25
CA GLY A 57 7.48 7.55 8.35
C GLY A 57 9.00 7.52 8.27
N HIS A 58 9.64 6.66 9.06
CA HIS A 58 11.11 6.57 9.13
C HIS A 58 11.79 6.09 7.83
N LYS A 59 11.04 5.70 6.80
CA LYS A 59 11.58 5.38 5.47
C LYS A 59 11.61 6.59 4.51
N PHE A 60 11.00 7.71 4.90
CA PHE A 60 11.00 8.97 4.16
C PHE A 60 11.27 10.18 5.07
N HIS A 61 12.23 10.05 5.99
CA HIS A 61 12.67 11.09 6.94
C HIS A 61 11.65 11.52 8.01
N GLY A 62 10.60 10.72 8.24
CA GLY A 62 9.70 10.87 9.38
C GLY A 62 10.22 10.21 10.67
N LEU A 63 9.46 10.37 11.75
CA LEU A 63 9.77 9.79 13.05
C LEU A 63 9.73 8.25 13.03
N LYS A 64 10.59 7.60 13.82
CA LYS A 64 10.49 6.16 14.07
C LYS A 64 9.23 5.86 14.89
N GLY A 65 8.58 4.74 14.60
CA GLY A 65 7.32 4.34 15.24
C GLY A 65 6.07 4.97 14.62
N THR A 66 6.19 5.76 13.53
CA THR A 66 5.04 6.29 12.79
C THR A 66 4.86 5.60 11.44
N GLY A 67 3.60 5.49 11.03
CA GLY A 67 3.19 4.96 9.74
C GLY A 67 1.75 5.35 9.45
N ALA A 68 1.29 5.03 8.25
CA ALA A 68 -0.10 5.24 7.86
C ALA A 68 -0.58 4.07 7.01
N LEU A 69 -1.85 3.73 7.20
CA LEU A 69 -2.61 2.88 6.31
C LEU A 69 -3.58 3.78 5.54
N ILE A 70 -3.31 3.96 4.26
CA ILE A 70 -4.16 4.74 3.35
C ILE A 70 -5.26 3.82 2.86
N LEU A 71 -6.51 4.25 3.01
CA LEU A 71 -7.69 3.48 2.61
C LEU A 71 -8.40 4.16 1.45
N ASN A 72 -8.86 3.36 0.50
CA ASN A 72 -9.85 3.83 -0.46
C ASN A 72 -11.14 4.22 0.28
N GLN A 73 -11.77 5.33 -0.09
CA GLN A 73 -12.97 5.85 0.58
C GLN A 73 -14.15 4.87 0.61
N ARG A 74 -14.15 3.88 -0.28
CA ARG A 74 -15.17 2.83 -0.36
C ARG A 74 -14.96 1.67 0.63
N ILE A 75 -13.84 1.65 1.34
CA ILE A 75 -13.44 0.58 2.26
C ILE A 75 -13.70 1.02 3.69
N SER A 76 -14.33 0.14 4.47
CA SER A 76 -14.43 0.26 5.91
C SER A 76 -13.69 -0.90 6.56
N LEU A 77 -12.88 -0.60 7.58
CA LEU A 77 -12.15 -1.58 8.36
C LEU A 77 -12.64 -1.57 9.80
N PHE A 78 -12.68 -2.75 10.40
CA PHE A 78 -12.80 -2.84 11.84
C PHE A 78 -11.48 -2.38 12.48
N PRO A 79 -11.54 -1.50 13.51
CA PRO A 79 -10.35 -1.02 14.18
C PRO A 79 -9.60 -2.18 14.86
N LEU A 80 -8.30 -2.31 14.58
CA LEU A 80 -7.44 -3.27 15.29
C LEU A 80 -7.26 -2.88 16.77
N ILE A 81 -7.13 -1.58 17.02
CA ILE A 81 -7.06 -1.00 18.35
C ILE A 81 -8.34 -0.20 18.54
N SER A 82 -9.19 -0.68 19.45
CA SER A 82 -10.44 -0.02 19.83
C SER A 82 -10.25 0.66 21.18
N GLY A 83 -10.68 1.92 21.29
CA GLY A 83 -10.55 2.70 22.51
C GLY A 83 -9.25 3.50 22.59
N GLY A 84 -9.39 4.70 23.15
CA GLY A 84 -8.39 5.73 23.39
C GLY A 84 -9.04 6.81 24.24
#